data_AF-A0A661WHW0-F1
#
_entry.id   AF-A0A661WHW0-F1
#
_cell.length_a   1.000
_cell.length_b   1.000
_cell.length_c   1.000
_cell.angle_alpha   90.00
_cell.angle_beta   90.00
_cell.angle_gamma   90.00
#
_symmetry.space_group_name_H-M   'P 1'
#
loop_
_entity.id
_entity.type
_entity.pdbx_description
1 polymer ?
#
loop_
_entity_poly.entity_id
_entity_poly.type
_entity_poly.pdbx_seq_one_letter_code
_entity_poly.pdbx_strand_id
1 'polypeptide(L)'
;LDDEYILVKYQINGDEIAAPEYESVGADLKSYQDDTATQEQIWDYYAAMIPQNARSFLTNYIVITDGLGGGLAAVEQTPDDPTLWMLNVDIADTANIEELTFTLIHEYGHLLTLNEKQVDVDEYIFNNPDDEDAYLDAVDNCATYFTGEGCSYSSSYFYRFYDRFWRDIYAEWDDIQYIEDDNEYYDAMDDFYFAREDQFVTDYAVTNPGEDIAESWAFFITQPKPAGNTIAEKKILFFYQFPELVELRSEIIARSYSRLIRMK
;
A
#
# COMPACT_ATOMS: atom_id res chain seq x y z
N LEU A 1 -13.65 0.70 -16.33
CA LEU A 1 -12.73 -0.14 -15.57
C LEU A 1 -12.78 -1.46 -16.29
N ASP A 2 -11.75 -1.74 -17.10
CA ASP A 2 -11.60 -3.10 -17.63
C ASP A 2 -11.40 -4.02 -16.42
N ASP A 3 -12.04 -5.19 -16.43
CA ASP A 3 -12.02 -6.10 -15.27
C ASP A 3 -10.55 -6.49 -14.99
N GLU A 4 -10.09 -6.33 -13.75
CA GLU A 4 -8.77 -6.84 -13.33
C GLU A 4 -8.79 -8.38 -13.38
N TYR A 5 -7.77 -8.98 -14.01
CA TYR A 5 -7.66 -10.43 -14.16
C TYR A 5 -6.49 -10.99 -13.35
N ILE A 6 -6.79 -11.90 -12.43
CA ILE A 6 -5.76 -12.74 -11.80
C ILE A 6 -5.23 -13.73 -12.84
N LEU A 7 -3.91 -13.74 -13.04
CA LEU A 7 -3.24 -14.63 -13.98
C LEU A 7 -2.66 -15.85 -13.27
N VAL A 8 -1.87 -15.63 -12.23
CA VAL A 8 -1.22 -16.69 -11.46
C VAL A 8 -0.96 -16.25 -10.04
N LYS A 9 -1.16 -17.18 -9.10
CA LYS A 9 -0.83 -17.01 -7.68
C LYS A 9 0.37 -17.89 -7.32
N TYR A 10 1.31 -17.30 -6.60
CA TYR A 10 2.47 -17.98 -6.04
C TYR A 10 2.42 -18.00 -4.52
N GLN A 11 2.96 -19.07 -3.93
CA GLN A 11 3.32 -19.10 -2.51
C GLN A 11 4.73 -18.53 -2.32
N ILE A 12 4.91 -17.70 -1.29
CA ILE A 12 6.20 -17.12 -0.94
C ILE A 12 6.90 -17.99 0.11
N ASN A 13 8.14 -18.36 -0.15
CA ASN A 13 9.02 -19.03 0.81
C ASN A 13 10.33 -18.26 0.95
N GLY A 14 10.33 -17.26 1.84
CA GLY A 14 11.46 -16.36 2.01
C GLY A 14 11.66 -15.48 0.78
N ASP A 15 12.79 -15.65 0.09
CA ASP A 15 13.11 -14.91 -1.15
C ASP A 15 12.64 -15.64 -2.42
N GLU A 16 12.09 -16.85 -2.31
CA GLU A 16 11.65 -17.65 -3.47
C GLU A 16 10.12 -17.68 -3.59
N ILE A 17 9.62 -17.80 -4.82
CA ILE A 17 8.22 -18.12 -5.13
C ILE A 17 8.10 -19.59 -5.55
N ALA A 18 6.98 -20.23 -5.19
CA ALA A 18 6.73 -21.63 -5.45
C ALA A 18 5.24 -21.90 -5.69
N ALA A 19 4.94 -23.14 -6.11
CA ALA A 19 3.59 -23.66 -6.30
C ALA A 19 2.67 -22.71 -7.10
N PRO A 20 2.99 -22.42 -8.38
CA PRO A 20 2.13 -21.58 -9.21
C PRO A 20 0.75 -22.20 -9.39
N GLU A 21 -0.27 -21.42 -9.09
CA GLU A 21 -1.68 -21.72 -9.30
C GLU A 21 -2.20 -20.80 -10.41
N TYR A 22 -2.44 -21.37 -11.59
CA TYR A 22 -2.85 -20.63 -12.79
C TYR A 22 -4.37 -20.54 -12.90
N GLU A 23 -4.87 -19.32 -13.11
CA GLU A 23 -6.29 -19.08 -13.32
C GLU A 23 -6.73 -19.37 -14.77
N SER A 24 -8.04 -19.59 -14.95
CA SER A 24 -8.61 -19.79 -16.28
C SER A 24 -8.83 -18.46 -17.00
N VAL A 25 -7.84 -18.03 -17.78
CA VAL A 25 -7.87 -16.76 -18.51
C VAL A 25 -8.17 -16.89 -20.01
N GLY A 26 -8.61 -15.78 -20.61
CA GLY A 26 -8.80 -15.63 -22.06
C GLY A 26 -7.51 -15.83 -22.88
N ALA A 27 -7.65 -16.11 -24.17
CA ALA A 27 -6.50 -16.38 -25.06
C ALA A 27 -5.58 -15.16 -25.26
N ASP A 28 -6.15 -13.96 -25.13
CA ASP A 28 -5.50 -12.66 -25.15
C ASP A 28 -4.59 -12.41 -23.95
N LEU A 29 -4.88 -13.02 -22.80
CA LEU A 29 -4.07 -12.89 -21.58
C LEU A 29 -2.99 -13.96 -21.44
N LYS A 30 -2.99 -14.98 -22.31
CA LYS A 30 -2.03 -16.09 -22.22
C LYS A 30 -0.58 -15.66 -22.39
N SER A 31 -0.31 -14.63 -23.18
CA SER A 31 1.06 -14.11 -23.29
C SER A 31 1.61 -13.58 -21.97
N TYR A 32 0.76 -13.02 -21.11
CA TYR A 32 1.14 -12.55 -19.80
C TYR A 32 1.20 -13.69 -18.78
N GLN A 33 0.19 -14.57 -18.78
CA GLN A 33 0.16 -15.73 -17.87
C GLN A 33 1.33 -16.69 -18.09
N ASP A 34 1.74 -16.90 -19.35
CA ASP A 34 2.83 -17.81 -19.71
C ASP A 34 4.23 -17.15 -19.60
N ASP A 35 4.33 -15.84 -19.32
CA ASP A 35 5.60 -15.12 -19.16
C ASP A 35 6.17 -15.26 -17.74
N THR A 36 6.48 -16.51 -17.36
CA THR A 36 7.08 -16.83 -16.06
C THR A 36 8.39 -16.08 -15.82
N ALA A 37 9.15 -15.76 -16.89
CA ALA A 37 10.42 -15.06 -16.74
C ALA A 37 10.22 -13.63 -16.22
N THR A 38 9.23 -12.90 -16.72
CA THR A 38 8.91 -11.56 -16.23
C THR A 38 8.30 -11.62 -14.82
N GLN A 39 7.44 -12.59 -14.55
CA GLN A 39 6.85 -12.81 -13.21
C GLN A 39 7.93 -13.04 -12.14
N GLU A 40 8.90 -13.93 -12.42
CA GLU A 40 10.04 -14.18 -11.55
C GLU A 40 10.94 -12.94 -11.39
N GLN A 41 11.15 -12.17 -12.47
CA GLN A 41 11.95 -10.94 -12.42
C GLN A 41 11.32 -9.87 -11.52
N ILE A 42 10.00 -9.69 -11.57
CA ILE A 42 9.27 -8.76 -10.71
C ILE A 42 9.41 -9.17 -9.25
N TRP A 43 9.20 -10.46 -8.94
CA TRP A 43 9.36 -10.97 -7.59
C TRP A 43 10.80 -10.81 -7.08
N ASP A 44 11.80 -11.24 -7.87
CA ASP A 44 13.21 -11.10 -7.54
C ASP A 44 13.60 -9.65 -7.27
N TYR A 45 12.99 -8.72 -8.00
CA TYR A 45 13.17 -7.28 -7.81
C TYR A 45 12.63 -6.83 -6.45
N TYR A 46 11.37 -7.16 -6.13
CA TYR A 46 10.74 -6.84 -4.85
C TYR A 46 11.47 -7.47 -3.65
N ALA A 47 11.72 -8.78 -3.72
CA ALA A 47 12.40 -9.55 -2.66
C ALA A 47 13.84 -9.08 -2.42
N ALA A 48 14.53 -8.61 -3.47
CA ALA A 48 15.83 -7.99 -3.31
C ALA A 48 15.75 -6.67 -2.55
N MET A 49 14.73 -5.85 -2.81
CA MET A 49 14.54 -4.52 -2.25
C MET A 49 14.07 -4.58 -0.79
N ILE A 50 13.03 -5.35 -0.50
CA ILE A 50 12.40 -5.44 0.82
C ILE A 50 12.97 -6.65 1.59
N PRO A 51 13.66 -6.43 2.72
CA PRO A 51 14.26 -7.52 3.50
C PRO A 51 13.25 -8.57 3.93
N GLN A 52 13.61 -9.85 3.84
CA GLN A 52 12.74 -10.99 4.18
C GLN A 52 12.12 -10.86 5.58
N ASN A 53 12.88 -10.45 6.59
CA ASN A 53 12.41 -10.26 7.96
C ASN A 53 11.40 -9.11 8.10
N ALA A 54 11.39 -8.16 7.15
CA ALA A 54 10.50 -7.02 7.13
C ALA A 54 9.18 -7.30 6.41
N ARG A 55 9.08 -8.45 5.70
CA ARG A 55 7.89 -8.90 4.94
C ARG A 55 7.46 -10.34 5.29
N SER A 56 7.70 -10.78 6.52
CA SER A 56 7.41 -12.17 6.94
C SER A 56 5.93 -12.52 6.97
N PHE A 57 5.05 -11.52 6.96
CA PHE A 57 3.59 -11.66 6.93
C PHE A 57 3.04 -11.63 5.48
N LEU A 58 3.90 -11.45 4.47
CA LEU A 58 3.53 -11.54 3.06
C LEU A 58 3.69 -13.00 2.60
N THR A 59 2.60 -13.68 2.29
CA THR A 59 2.60 -15.12 1.99
C THR A 59 2.33 -15.45 0.54
N ASN A 60 1.75 -14.52 -0.22
CA ASN A 60 1.47 -14.73 -1.63
C ASN A 60 1.93 -13.56 -2.49
N TYR A 61 2.38 -13.91 -3.69
CA TYR A 61 2.61 -13.00 -4.79
C TYR A 61 1.63 -13.37 -5.90
N ILE A 62 0.83 -12.41 -6.33
CA ILE A 62 -0.20 -12.60 -7.34
C ILE A 62 0.15 -11.71 -8.54
N VAL A 63 0.14 -12.33 -9.71
CA VAL A 63 0.31 -11.65 -10.98
C VAL A 63 -1.07 -11.37 -11.51
N ILE A 64 -1.38 -10.09 -11.69
CA ILE A 64 -2.64 -9.61 -12.24
C ILE A 64 -2.40 -8.91 -13.57
N THR A 65 -3.47 -8.55 -14.28
CA THR A 65 -3.43 -7.49 -15.29
C THR A 65 -4.82 -6.92 -15.56
N ASP A 66 -4.93 -5.61 -15.75
CA ASP A 66 -6.13 -4.94 -16.28
C ASP A 66 -5.91 -4.37 -17.70
N GLY A 67 -4.68 -4.46 -18.23
CA GLY A 67 -4.31 -3.92 -19.53
C GLY A 67 -3.01 -3.13 -19.46
N LEU A 68 -2.94 -2.01 -20.19
CA LEU A 68 -1.84 -1.06 -20.04
C LEU A 68 -2.37 0.20 -19.39
N GLY A 69 -1.72 0.65 -18.33
CA GLY A 69 -2.22 1.67 -17.41
C GLY A 69 -3.34 1.13 -16.54
N GLY A 70 -3.67 1.82 -15.45
CA GLY A 70 -4.56 1.28 -14.43
C GLY A 70 -3.81 1.13 -13.12
N GLY A 71 -4.11 0.09 -12.35
CA GLY A 71 -3.43 -0.21 -11.09
C GLY A 71 -2.14 -1.01 -11.30
N LEU A 72 -0.99 -0.48 -10.91
CA LEU A 72 0.29 -1.19 -11.08
C LEU A 72 0.51 -2.27 -10.02
N ALA A 73 0.16 -2.00 -8.77
CA ALA A 73 0.25 -2.98 -7.68
C ALA A 73 -0.75 -2.63 -6.58
N ALA A 74 -1.05 -3.62 -5.75
CA ALA A 74 -1.87 -3.49 -4.56
C ALA A 74 -1.46 -4.54 -3.53
N VAL A 75 -1.82 -4.32 -2.27
CA VAL A 75 -1.74 -5.33 -1.21
C VAL A 75 -3.09 -5.57 -0.58
N GLU A 76 -3.33 -6.83 -0.23
CA GLU A 76 -4.60 -7.24 0.38
C GLU A 76 -4.37 -8.35 1.40
N GLN A 77 -5.28 -8.48 2.36
CA GLN A 77 -5.28 -9.57 3.32
C GLN A 77 -5.56 -10.91 2.64
N THR A 78 -4.96 -12.00 3.13
CA THR A 78 -5.23 -13.33 2.55
C THR A 78 -6.65 -13.77 2.90
N PRO A 79 -7.39 -14.42 1.98
CA PRO A 79 -8.76 -14.87 2.24
C PRO A 79 -8.91 -15.84 3.42
N ASP A 80 -7.87 -16.63 3.73
CA ASP A 80 -7.91 -17.64 4.78
C ASP A 80 -7.46 -17.12 6.17
N ASP A 81 -6.68 -16.04 6.20
CA ASP A 81 -6.13 -15.46 7.42
C ASP A 81 -5.87 -13.94 7.23
N PRO A 82 -6.70 -13.07 7.83
CA PRO A 82 -6.57 -11.63 7.65
C PRO A 82 -5.35 -11.03 8.37
N THR A 83 -4.58 -11.81 9.13
CA THR A 83 -3.28 -11.35 9.67
C THR A 83 -2.15 -11.44 8.64
N LEU A 84 -2.36 -12.20 7.56
CA LEU A 84 -1.42 -12.44 6.47
C LEU A 84 -1.83 -11.64 5.22
N TRP A 85 -0.86 -11.35 4.37
CA TRP A 85 -1.02 -10.45 3.24
C TRP A 85 -0.53 -11.05 1.92
N MET A 86 -1.04 -10.50 0.82
CA MET A 86 -0.68 -10.81 -0.55
C MET A 86 -0.26 -9.53 -1.28
N LEU A 87 0.69 -9.66 -2.21
CA LEU A 87 1.13 -8.58 -3.10
C LEU A 87 0.64 -8.90 -4.50
N ASN A 88 -0.19 -8.03 -5.05
CA ASN A 88 -0.67 -8.06 -6.43
C ASN A 88 0.20 -7.12 -7.27
N VAL A 89 0.65 -7.55 -8.45
CA VAL A 89 1.39 -6.69 -9.40
C VAL A 89 0.87 -6.93 -10.81
N ASP A 90 0.51 -5.84 -11.50
CA ASP A 90 0.20 -5.87 -12.92
C ASP A 90 1.49 -6.05 -13.72
N ILE A 91 1.59 -7.21 -14.38
CA ILE A 91 2.73 -7.56 -15.20
C ILE A 91 2.92 -6.61 -16.40
N ALA A 92 1.85 -6.09 -16.97
CA ALA A 92 1.87 -5.24 -18.16
C ALA A 92 2.45 -3.85 -17.89
N ASP A 93 2.34 -3.35 -16.66
CA ASP A 93 2.77 -2.01 -16.25
C ASP A 93 4.14 -1.96 -15.54
N THR A 94 4.90 -3.05 -15.60
CA THR A 94 6.21 -3.16 -14.92
C THR A 94 7.41 -2.61 -15.69
N ALA A 95 7.21 -2.13 -16.92
CA ALA A 95 8.31 -1.70 -17.79
C ALA A 95 9.04 -0.44 -17.29
N ASN A 96 8.33 0.46 -16.60
CA ASN A 96 8.92 1.66 -16.02
C ASN A 96 9.47 1.36 -14.63
N ILE A 97 10.79 1.14 -14.54
CA ILE A 97 11.42 0.75 -13.28
C ILE A 97 11.29 1.80 -12.17
N GLU A 98 11.27 3.10 -12.50
CA GLU A 98 11.17 4.15 -11.47
C GLU A 98 9.78 4.14 -10.82
N GLU A 99 8.74 3.99 -11.63
CA GLU A 99 7.35 3.87 -11.20
C GLU A 99 7.12 2.56 -10.44
N LEU A 100 7.56 1.43 -10.98
CA LEU A 100 7.52 0.14 -10.29
C LEU A 100 8.25 0.20 -8.93
N THR A 101 9.41 0.85 -8.86
CA THR A 101 10.14 1.01 -7.58
C THR A 101 9.31 1.80 -6.57
N PHE A 102 8.73 2.92 -7.00
CA PHE A 102 7.96 3.79 -6.13
C PHE A 102 6.71 3.06 -5.63
N THR A 103 5.92 2.47 -6.53
CA THR A 103 4.68 1.75 -6.18
C THR A 103 4.97 0.56 -5.26
N LEU A 104 5.99 -0.26 -5.53
CA LEU A 104 6.33 -1.37 -4.64
C LEU A 104 6.78 -0.93 -3.23
N ILE A 105 7.41 0.25 -3.11
CA ILE A 105 7.74 0.83 -1.80
C ILE A 105 6.48 1.38 -1.13
N HIS A 106 5.57 1.99 -1.89
CA HIS A 106 4.26 2.44 -1.42
C HIS A 106 3.45 1.26 -0.86
N GLU A 107 3.32 0.17 -1.61
CA GLU A 107 2.64 -1.06 -1.16
C GLU A 107 3.28 -1.64 0.10
N TYR A 108 4.61 -1.58 0.21
CA TYR A 108 5.28 -1.96 1.44
C TYR A 108 4.94 -1.00 2.62
N GLY A 109 4.63 0.26 2.34
CA GLY A 109 4.12 1.22 3.32
C GLY A 109 2.83 0.74 3.96
N HIS A 110 1.85 0.33 3.15
CA HIS A 110 0.60 -0.28 3.63
C HIS A 110 0.88 -1.50 4.51
N LEU A 111 1.67 -2.46 4.00
CA LEU A 111 2.11 -3.65 4.73
C LEU A 111 2.77 -3.34 6.08
N LEU A 112 3.63 -2.31 6.12
CA LEU A 112 4.32 -1.87 7.34
C LEU A 112 3.34 -1.30 8.37
N THR A 113 2.31 -0.58 7.93
CA THR A 113 1.42 0.20 8.79
C THR A 113 0.10 -0.48 9.12
N LEU A 114 -0.28 -1.54 8.41
CA LEU A 114 -1.56 -2.26 8.55
C LEU A 114 -1.43 -3.72 8.99
N ASN A 115 -0.21 -4.28 9.12
CA ASN A 115 -0.05 -5.65 9.64
C ASN A 115 -0.57 -5.82 11.08
N GLU A 116 -0.71 -7.07 11.52
CA GLU A 116 -1.22 -7.47 12.85
C GLU A 116 -0.51 -6.86 14.06
N LYS A 117 0.67 -6.25 13.91
CA LYS A 117 1.35 -5.54 15.01
C LYS A 117 0.92 -4.08 15.12
N GLN A 118 0.20 -3.57 14.12
CA GLN A 118 -0.27 -2.20 14.01
C GLN A 118 -1.77 -2.09 14.22
N VAL A 119 -2.53 -3.09 13.78
CA VAL A 119 -3.99 -3.09 13.80
C VAL A 119 -4.50 -4.33 14.54
N ASP A 120 -5.51 -4.13 15.39
CA ASP A 120 -6.32 -5.21 15.95
C ASP A 120 -7.31 -5.66 14.87
N VAL A 121 -6.94 -6.71 14.13
CA VAL A 121 -7.68 -7.17 12.95
C VAL A 121 -9.11 -7.54 13.31
N ASP A 122 -10.08 -6.95 12.60
CA ASP A 122 -11.50 -7.25 12.77
C ASP A 122 -11.91 -8.39 11.83
N GLU A 123 -11.79 -9.61 12.33
CA GLU A 123 -12.14 -10.82 11.58
C GLU A 123 -13.64 -10.88 11.22
N TYR A 124 -14.52 -10.24 11.99
CA TYR A 124 -15.94 -10.20 11.63
C TYR A 124 -16.16 -9.34 10.39
N ILE A 125 -15.63 -8.11 10.40
CA ILE A 125 -15.73 -7.19 9.26
C ILE A 125 -15.07 -7.78 8.03
N PHE A 126 -13.89 -8.37 8.17
CA PHE A 126 -13.19 -9.05 7.07
C PHE A 126 -14.05 -10.13 6.39
N ASN A 127 -14.75 -10.95 7.18
CA ASN A 127 -15.61 -12.03 6.65
C ASN A 127 -17.01 -11.55 6.21
N ASN A 128 -17.39 -10.32 6.54
CA ASN A 128 -18.71 -9.74 6.27
C ASN A 128 -18.59 -8.29 5.78
N PRO A 129 -17.88 -8.04 4.65
CA PRO A 129 -17.59 -6.69 4.19
C PRO A 129 -18.84 -5.89 3.78
N ASP A 130 -19.94 -6.58 3.45
CA ASP A 130 -21.21 -5.97 3.06
C ASP A 130 -22.12 -5.62 4.28
N ASP A 131 -21.68 -5.90 5.52
CA ASP A 131 -22.43 -5.59 6.75
C ASP A 131 -22.12 -4.16 7.23
N GLU A 132 -22.77 -3.18 6.59
CA GLU A 132 -22.59 -1.75 6.87
C GLU A 132 -22.89 -1.39 8.34
N ASP A 133 -23.90 -1.99 8.95
CA ASP A 133 -24.26 -1.74 10.36
C ASP A 133 -23.12 -2.18 11.29
N ALA A 134 -22.56 -3.37 11.04
CA ALA A 134 -21.42 -3.85 11.82
C ALA A 134 -20.16 -3.01 11.60
N TYR A 135 -19.92 -2.55 10.37
CA TYR A 135 -18.80 -1.67 10.05
C TYR A 135 -18.89 -0.36 10.85
N LEU A 136 -20.06 0.29 10.83
CA LEU A 136 -20.29 1.52 11.60
C LEU A 136 -20.13 1.29 13.11
N ASP A 137 -20.65 0.18 13.63
CA ASP A 137 -20.44 -0.20 15.03
C ASP A 137 -18.95 -0.40 15.35
N ALA A 138 -18.17 -0.99 14.46
CA ALA A 138 -16.73 -1.20 14.65
C ALA A 138 -15.96 0.14 14.65
N VAL A 139 -16.31 1.06 13.73
CA VAL A 139 -15.76 2.42 13.68
C VAL A 139 -16.06 3.17 14.99
N ASP A 140 -17.31 3.18 15.44
CA ASP A 140 -17.76 3.90 16.64
C ASP A 140 -17.11 3.35 17.93
N ASN A 141 -16.82 2.05 17.98
CA ASN A 141 -16.19 1.42 19.14
C ASN A 141 -14.66 1.49 19.11
N CYS A 142 -14.05 1.95 18.01
CA CYS A 142 -12.61 2.09 17.92
C CYS A 142 -12.12 3.35 18.65
N ALA A 143 -11.41 3.17 19.77
CA ALA A 143 -10.89 4.29 20.58
C ALA A 143 -9.78 5.10 19.89
N THR A 144 -9.26 4.62 18.76
CA THR A 144 -8.14 5.19 18.02
C THR A 144 -8.60 5.62 16.62
N TYR A 145 -8.27 4.83 15.59
CA TYR A 145 -8.69 5.01 14.20
C TYR A 145 -8.94 3.62 13.61
N PHE A 146 -10.11 3.42 13.01
CA PHE A 146 -10.47 2.18 12.34
C PHE A 146 -9.96 2.24 10.89
N THR A 147 -9.07 1.33 10.49
CA THR A 147 -8.38 1.40 9.18
C THR A 147 -9.18 0.77 8.04
N GLY A 148 -10.25 0.04 8.36
CA GLY A 148 -10.92 -0.87 7.44
C GLY A 148 -10.62 -2.33 7.79
N GLU A 149 -9.34 -2.65 8.04
CA GLU A 149 -8.91 -3.98 8.48
C GLU A 149 -9.13 -4.23 9.97
N GLY A 150 -9.37 -3.17 10.74
CA GLY A 150 -9.54 -3.23 12.19
C GLY A 150 -9.18 -1.94 12.92
N CYS A 151 -9.17 -1.99 14.25
CA CYS A 151 -8.87 -0.82 15.08
C CYS A 151 -7.36 -0.69 15.31
N SER A 152 -6.77 0.42 14.86
CA SER A 152 -5.32 0.66 15.01
C SER A 152 -4.89 0.70 16.48
N TYR A 153 -3.77 0.08 16.83
CA TYR A 153 -3.25 0.19 18.20
C TYR A 153 -2.80 1.63 18.49
N SER A 154 -2.98 2.10 19.73
CA SER A 154 -2.50 3.42 20.15
C SER A 154 -0.98 3.62 20.00
N SER A 155 -0.22 2.53 19.98
CA SER A 155 1.22 2.53 19.73
C SER A 155 1.61 2.45 18.25
N SER A 156 0.67 2.19 17.35
CA SER A 156 0.91 1.99 15.93
C SER A 156 1.47 3.24 15.25
N TYR A 157 2.22 3.04 14.18
CA TYR A 157 2.66 4.12 13.30
C TYR A 157 1.45 4.82 12.67
N PHE A 158 0.46 4.04 12.23
CA PHE A 158 -0.77 4.55 11.62
C PHE A 158 -1.50 5.52 12.55
N TYR A 159 -1.86 5.09 13.76
CA TYR A 159 -2.60 5.95 14.68
C TYR A 159 -1.82 7.21 15.04
N ARG A 160 -0.51 7.10 15.29
CA ARG A 160 0.33 8.27 15.62
C ARG A 160 0.45 9.25 14.46
N PHE A 161 0.41 8.76 13.23
CA PHE A 161 0.41 9.58 12.04
C PHE A 161 -0.96 10.28 11.86
N TYR A 162 -2.05 9.52 11.92
CA TYR A 162 -3.42 10.02 11.90
C TYR A 162 -3.66 11.09 12.97
N ASP A 163 -3.34 10.78 14.24
CA ASP A 163 -3.53 11.66 15.39
C ASP A 163 -2.82 13.01 15.20
N ARG A 164 -1.65 12.99 14.55
CA ARG A 164 -0.79 14.16 14.37
C ARG A 164 -1.16 15.00 13.15
N PHE A 165 -1.59 14.37 12.06
CA PHE A 165 -1.69 15.03 10.76
C PHE A 165 -3.11 15.08 10.19
N TRP A 166 -4.00 14.18 10.63
CA TRP A 166 -5.35 14.06 10.10
C TRP A 166 -6.43 14.48 11.10
N ARG A 167 -6.23 14.30 12.41
CA ARG A 167 -7.28 14.55 13.42
C ARG A 167 -8.02 15.89 13.26
N ASP A 168 -7.30 16.96 12.93
CA ASP A 168 -7.88 18.31 12.81
C ASP A 168 -8.63 18.54 11.48
N ILE A 169 -8.39 17.72 10.46
CA ILE A 169 -8.99 17.83 9.12
C ILE A 169 -9.93 16.67 8.79
N TYR A 170 -9.95 15.61 9.61
CA TYR A 170 -10.63 14.37 9.31
C TYR A 170 -12.14 14.55 9.14
N ALA A 171 -12.80 15.27 10.04
CA ALA A 171 -14.26 15.46 9.95
C ALA A 171 -14.70 16.15 8.64
N GLU A 172 -13.90 17.12 8.15
CA GLU A 172 -14.19 17.78 6.87
C GLU A 172 -13.94 16.84 5.68
N TRP A 173 -12.89 16.02 5.74
CA TRP A 173 -12.62 15.00 4.73
C TRP A 173 -13.67 13.89 4.72
N ASP A 174 -14.13 13.47 5.90
CA ASP A 174 -15.11 12.40 6.10
C ASP A 174 -16.49 12.83 5.57
N ASP A 175 -16.91 14.08 5.81
CA ASP A 175 -18.13 14.66 5.25
C ASP A 175 -18.16 14.59 3.71
N ILE A 176 -17.01 14.70 3.03
CA ILE A 176 -16.90 14.59 1.56
C ILE A 176 -17.20 13.17 1.07
N GLN A 177 -16.88 12.13 1.86
CA GLN A 177 -17.07 10.74 1.47
C GLN A 177 -18.55 10.35 1.34
N TYR A 178 -19.46 11.16 1.89
CA TYR A 178 -20.91 10.94 1.80
C TYR A 178 -21.57 11.64 0.59
N ILE A 179 -20.79 12.26 -0.30
CA ILE A 179 -21.31 12.89 -1.52
C ILE A 179 -21.59 11.80 -2.57
N GLU A 180 -22.86 11.62 -2.95
CA GLU A 180 -23.29 10.59 -3.92
C GLU A 180 -23.04 10.97 -5.39
N ASP A 181 -22.97 12.25 -5.73
CA ASP A 181 -22.71 12.69 -7.11
C ASP A 181 -21.21 12.73 -7.36
N ASP A 182 -20.74 11.90 -8.30
CA ASP A 182 -19.31 11.78 -8.63
C ASP A 182 -18.66 13.14 -8.94
N ASN A 183 -19.31 14.04 -9.69
CA ASN A 183 -18.67 15.31 -10.04
C ASN A 183 -18.55 16.22 -8.81
N GLU A 184 -19.60 16.27 -7.97
CA GLU A 184 -19.57 17.03 -6.72
C GLU A 184 -18.53 16.46 -5.74
N TYR A 185 -18.39 15.14 -5.69
CA TYR A 185 -17.37 14.46 -4.89
C TYR A 185 -15.96 14.85 -5.33
N TYR A 186 -15.65 14.72 -6.63
CA TYR A 186 -14.32 15.04 -7.14
C TYR A 186 -14.00 16.54 -7.02
N ASP A 187 -14.97 17.43 -7.29
CA ASP A 187 -14.80 18.87 -7.09
C ASP A 187 -14.50 19.20 -5.61
N ALA A 188 -15.20 18.56 -4.67
CA ALA A 188 -14.97 18.76 -3.23
C ALA A 188 -13.62 18.21 -2.75
N MET A 189 -13.20 17.05 -3.25
CA MET A 189 -11.88 16.48 -2.96
C MET A 189 -10.74 17.37 -3.50
N ASP A 190 -10.89 17.89 -4.72
CA ASP A 190 -9.94 18.84 -5.32
C ASP A 190 -9.85 20.12 -4.49
N ASP A 191 -10.98 20.71 -4.10
CA ASP A 191 -11.02 21.90 -3.23
C ASP A 191 -10.37 21.63 -1.87
N PHE A 192 -10.62 20.44 -1.28
CA PHE A 192 -10.01 20.04 -0.01
C PHE A 192 -8.48 19.93 -0.13
N TYR A 193 -7.98 19.33 -1.21
CA TYR A 193 -6.55 19.20 -1.50
C TYR A 193 -5.90 20.56 -1.78
N PHE A 194 -6.44 21.38 -2.68
CA PHE A 194 -5.83 22.67 -3.05
C PHE A 194 -5.79 23.65 -1.88
N ALA A 195 -6.73 23.58 -0.94
CA ALA A 195 -6.68 24.36 0.29
C ALA A 195 -5.54 23.94 1.24
N ARG A 196 -4.95 22.76 1.04
CA ARG A 196 -4.01 22.07 1.92
C ARG A 196 -2.86 21.40 1.16
N GLU A 197 -2.50 21.93 0.00
CA GLU A 197 -1.49 21.30 -0.89
C GLU A 197 -0.15 21.08 -0.16
N ASP A 198 0.22 21.98 0.76
CA ASP A 198 1.45 21.85 1.57
C ASP A 198 1.38 20.77 2.66
N GLN A 199 0.24 20.10 2.81
CA GLN A 199 0.02 19.02 3.77
C GLN A 199 0.24 17.64 3.18
N PHE A 200 0.16 17.46 1.87
CA PHE A 200 0.25 16.16 1.21
C PHE A 200 1.48 16.08 0.32
N VAL A 201 2.10 14.90 0.24
CA VAL A 201 3.30 14.71 -0.60
C VAL A 201 2.97 14.61 -2.10
N THR A 202 1.73 14.23 -2.40
CA THR A 202 1.11 14.11 -3.72
C THR A 202 -0.38 14.45 -3.60
N ASP A 203 -1.05 14.68 -4.72
CA ASP A 203 -2.52 14.74 -4.78
C ASP A 203 -3.13 13.39 -4.40
N TYR A 204 -2.54 12.27 -4.82
CA TYR A 204 -3.01 10.94 -4.46
C TYR A 204 -3.02 10.67 -2.93
N ALA A 205 -2.08 11.24 -2.17
CA ALA A 205 -2.02 11.12 -0.72
C ALA A 205 -3.27 11.67 0.01
N VAL A 206 -4.09 12.52 -0.62
CA VAL A 206 -5.31 13.05 0.00
C VAL A 206 -6.47 12.05 0.00
N THR A 207 -6.35 10.96 -0.76
CA THR A 207 -7.40 9.96 -0.94
C THR A 207 -7.92 9.45 0.39
N ASN A 208 -7.04 9.06 1.32
CA ASN A 208 -7.39 8.71 2.70
C ASN A 208 -6.13 8.68 3.59
N PRO A 209 -6.24 8.53 4.92
CA PRO A 209 -5.08 8.45 5.82
C PRO A 209 -4.11 7.29 5.54
N GLY A 210 -4.58 6.19 4.96
CA GLY A 210 -3.77 5.03 4.56
C GLY A 210 -2.89 5.33 3.35
N GLU A 211 -3.45 5.93 2.31
CA GLU A 211 -2.66 6.38 1.14
C GLU A 211 -1.63 7.43 1.54
N ASP A 212 -1.99 8.38 2.41
CA ASP A 212 -1.07 9.42 2.85
C ASP A 212 0.15 8.88 3.61
N ILE A 213 -0.05 7.89 4.49
CA ILE A 213 1.07 7.30 5.23
C ILE A 213 1.94 6.40 4.33
N ALA A 214 1.34 5.67 3.38
CA ALA A 214 2.05 4.86 2.40
C ALA A 214 2.87 5.72 1.43
N GLU A 215 2.28 6.79 0.90
CA GLU A 215 2.97 7.80 0.09
C GLU A 215 4.10 8.48 0.87
N SER A 216 3.82 8.92 2.10
CA SER A 216 4.84 9.55 2.95
C SER A 216 6.00 8.59 3.26
N TRP A 217 5.73 7.29 3.39
CA TRP A 217 6.75 6.25 3.53
C TRP A 217 7.58 6.10 2.25
N ALA A 218 6.94 6.04 1.08
CA ALA A 218 7.63 5.99 -0.20
C ALA A 218 8.57 7.18 -0.41
N PHE A 219 8.12 8.38 -0.06
CA PHE A 219 8.97 9.59 -0.06
C PHE A 219 10.09 9.52 0.98
N PHE A 220 9.84 8.97 2.17
CA PHE A 220 10.89 8.76 3.18
C PHE A 220 12.02 7.88 2.67
N ILE A 221 11.72 6.82 1.92
CA ILE A 221 12.73 5.95 1.31
C ILE A 221 13.43 6.62 0.14
N THR A 222 12.67 7.18 -0.80
CA THR A 222 13.18 7.61 -2.11
C THR A 222 13.81 8.99 -2.10
N GLN A 223 13.44 9.87 -1.17
CA GLN A 223 13.90 11.26 -1.15
C GLN A 223 14.99 11.53 -0.09
N PRO A 224 15.80 12.59 -0.29
CA PRO A 224 16.64 13.14 0.76
C PRO A 224 15.81 13.59 1.97
N LYS A 225 16.42 13.61 3.16
CA LYS A 225 15.77 14.13 4.35
C LYS A 225 15.36 15.60 4.15
N PRO A 226 14.07 15.97 4.24
CA PRO A 226 13.61 17.33 4.04
C PRO A 226 13.89 18.23 5.26
N ALA A 227 13.70 19.54 5.10
CA ALA A 227 13.90 20.52 6.16
C ALA A 227 12.76 20.54 7.19
N GLY A 228 11.53 20.18 6.79
CA GLY A 228 10.35 20.16 7.65
C GLY A 228 9.57 21.48 7.67
N ASN A 229 9.62 22.24 6.58
CA ASN A 229 8.96 23.53 6.42
C ASN A 229 7.45 23.39 6.19
N THR A 230 7.02 22.34 5.49
CA THR A 230 5.60 22.06 5.21
C THR A 230 5.08 20.90 6.07
N ILE A 231 3.76 20.67 6.09
CA ILE A 231 3.19 19.50 6.77
C ILE A 231 3.57 18.21 6.02
N ALA A 232 3.58 18.23 4.68
CA ALA A 232 4.07 17.11 3.86
C ALA A 232 5.52 16.71 4.22
N GLU A 233 6.43 17.69 4.37
CA GLU A 233 7.80 17.40 4.80
C GLU A 233 7.87 16.86 6.24
N LYS A 234 6.96 17.30 7.13
CA LYS A 234 6.87 16.78 8.51
C LYS A 234 6.35 15.36 8.55
N LYS A 235 5.47 14.96 7.62
CA LYS A 235 5.03 13.57 7.43
C LYS A 235 6.20 12.68 7.00
N ILE A 236 7.08 13.12 6.11
CA ILE A 236 8.34 12.40 5.81
C ILE A 236 9.24 12.32 7.05
N LEU A 237 9.34 13.41 7.84
CA LEU A 237 10.11 13.44 9.09
C LEU A 237 9.50 12.59 10.21
N PHE A 238 8.26 12.11 10.06
CA PHE A 238 7.62 11.22 11.01
C PHE A 238 8.44 9.95 11.23
N PHE A 239 8.82 9.26 10.15
CA PHE A 239 9.53 7.99 10.20
C PHE A 239 10.94 8.10 10.81
N TYR A 240 11.58 9.26 10.73
CA TYR A 240 12.88 9.50 11.39
C TYR A 240 12.84 9.46 12.92
N GLN A 241 11.66 9.44 13.54
CA GLN A 241 11.49 9.32 14.99
C GLN A 241 11.62 7.87 15.49
N PHE A 242 11.67 6.90 14.58
CA PHE A 242 11.70 5.47 14.87
C PHE A 242 13.04 4.88 14.38
N PRO A 243 13.98 4.59 15.28
CA PRO A 243 15.31 4.10 14.91
C PRO A 243 15.29 2.87 14.00
N GLU A 244 14.36 1.96 14.25
CA GLU A 244 14.13 0.74 13.45
C GLU A 244 13.73 1.05 12.01
N LEU A 245 12.95 2.12 11.77
CA LEU A 245 12.55 2.53 10.42
C LEU A 245 13.69 3.26 9.69
N VAL A 246 14.56 3.96 10.41
CA VAL A 246 15.78 4.56 9.84
C VAL A 246 16.78 3.48 9.42
N GLU A 247 16.90 2.41 10.21
CA GLU A 247 17.69 1.23 9.86
C GLU A 247 17.12 0.54 8.62
N LEU A 248 15.80 0.25 8.61
CA LEU A 248 15.11 -0.34 7.47
C LEU A 248 15.27 0.50 6.20
N ARG A 249 15.13 1.82 6.28
CA ARG A 249 15.39 2.73 5.15
C ARG A 249 16.81 2.56 4.61
N SER A 250 17.80 2.52 5.49
CA SER A 250 19.20 2.38 5.09
C SER A 250 19.44 1.04 4.39
N GLU A 251 18.80 -0.02 4.86
CA GLU A 251 18.86 -1.35 4.25
C GLU A 251 18.19 -1.39 2.87
N ILE A 252 16.95 -0.89 2.74
CA ILE A 252 16.22 -0.83 1.46
C ILE A 252 17.03 -0.04 0.43
N ILE A 253 17.53 1.14 0.80
CA ILE A 253 18.36 1.96 -0.10
C ILE A 253 19.60 1.19 -0.55
N ALA A 254 20.35 0.58 0.38
CA ALA A 254 21.56 -0.17 0.04
C ALA A 254 21.27 -1.35 -0.91
N ARG A 255 20.14 -2.04 -0.70
CA ARG A 255 19.66 -3.14 -1.54
C ARG A 255 19.28 -2.66 -2.95
N SER A 256 18.49 -1.58 -3.06
CA SER A 256 18.06 -1.02 -4.35
C SER A 256 19.24 -0.51 -5.19
N TYR A 257 20.19 0.22 -4.58
CA TYR A 257 21.39 0.70 -5.27
C TYR A 257 22.25 -0.45 -5.81
N SER A 258 22.43 -1.52 -5.04
CA SER A 258 23.20 -2.71 -5.47
C SER A 258 22.61 -3.35 -6.73
N ARG A 259 21.29 -3.33 -6.89
CA ARG A 259 20.59 -3.89 -8.06
C ARG A 259 20.66 -2.98 -9.29
N LEU A 260 20.43 -1.68 -9.13
CA LEU A 260 20.56 -0.70 -10.22
C LEU A 260 21.96 -0.69 -10.85
N ILE A 261 23.00 -1.02 -10.09
CA ILE A 261 24.37 -1.15 -10.60
C ILE A 261 24.56 -2.46 -11.39
N ARG A 262 23.87 -3.55 -11.02
CA ARG A 262 24.00 -4.87 -11.67
C ARG A 262 23.17 -5.03 -12.94
N MET A 263 22.19 -4.15 -13.15
CA MET A 263 21.35 -4.13 -14.36
C MET A 263 21.91 -3.23 -15.48
N LYS A 264 23.04 -2.55 -15.24
CA LYS A 264 23.82 -1.81 -16.25
C LYS A 264 24.99 -2.63 -16.76
#